data_AF-A0A3C0TEP3-F1
#
_entry.id   AF-A0A3C0TEP3-F1
#
_cell.length_a   1.000
_cell.length_b   1.000
_cell.length_c   1.000
_cell.angle_alpha   90.00
_cell.angle_beta   90.00
_cell.angle_gamma   90.00
#
_symmetry.space_group_name_H-M   'P 1'
#
loop_
_entity.id
_entity.type
_entity.pdbx_description
1 polymer ?
#
loop_
_entity_poly.entity_id
_entity_poly.type
_entity_poly.pdbx_seq_one_letter_code
_entity_poly.pdbx_strand_id
1 'polypeptide(L)'
;MKSDYLVISPRVQQAIDKKMPVIAIETAGIFLGLTGNGALMDGIGASGLKKNEGSRPNYFEIAENIEKLIVQNGAVPALIAIIDGKIHVGLHSHERKLLDDNHDTLERVCQSDLPLVLAMPKNGVTTVSATMMIAQMVGISVVVSLAIGGVSMDFNTTQKVSADLEEMVHNRAVVVTTGINPGADPVRTLEFLETHGIPVLGFRTNKFYTRWLPEKEHTIRRRVDDPTDIAAALAVKRSLDFDGSILVLNPSEKTLDDADYYDAEKNAAYLTEVINDNVTLAAWIAMAISMDLDPNVNNKNSKRSSIPKKEKSMSFEVWLFAVKKFAQNYDVALLIFNNLPDSEKERLRQEYEDTVT
;
A
#
# COMPACT_ATOMS: atom_id res chain seq x y z
N MET A 1 -1.95 -19.19 14.11
CA MET A 1 -1.72 -18.65 15.46
C MET A 1 -2.98 -17.89 15.88
N LYS A 2 -3.93 -18.53 16.58
CA LYS A 2 -5.10 -17.83 17.14
C LYS A 2 -4.69 -17.32 18.52
N SER A 3 -4.22 -16.09 18.56
CA SER A 3 -3.90 -15.38 19.79
C SER A 3 -5.21 -14.77 20.32
N ASP A 4 -5.46 -14.84 21.62
CA ASP A 4 -6.60 -14.17 22.28
C ASP A 4 -6.62 -12.64 22.05
N TYR A 5 -5.52 -12.10 21.52
CA TYR A 5 -5.32 -10.71 21.17
C TYR A 5 -5.64 -10.35 19.71
N LEU A 6 -6.03 -11.32 18.86
CA LEU A 6 -6.26 -11.06 17.43
C LEU A 6 -7.74 -11.22 17.05
N VAL A 7 -8.33 -10.14 16.55
CA VAL A 7 -9.69 -10.06 16.02
C VAL A 7 -9.62 -9.73 14.54
N ILE A 8 -10.06 -10.67 13.70
CA ILE A 8 -10.17 -10.46 12.25
C ILE A 8 -11.66 -10.35 11.92
N SER A 9 -12.06 -9.28 11.25
CA SER A 9 -13.46 -9.13 10.85
C SER A 9 -13.88 -10.28 9.92
N PRO A 10 -15.16 -10.73 9.96
CA PRO A 10 -15.64 -11.80 9.09
C PRO A 10 -15.39 -11.55 7.60
N ARG A 11 -15.49 -10.28 7.16
CA ARG A 11 -15.22 -9.86 5.78
C ARG A 11 -13.76 -10.13 5.39
N VAL A 12 -12.81 -9.72 6.24
CA VAL A 12 -11.38 -9.92 5.97
C VAL A 12 -11.00 -11.40 6.08
N GLN A 13 -11.51 -12.11 7.09
CA GLN A 13 -11.25 -13.54 7.24
C GLN A 13 -11.73 -14.32 6.01
N GLN A 14 -12.97 -14.07 5.56
CA GLN A 14 -13.51 -14.71 4.36
C GLN A 14 -12.66 -14.40 3.12
N ALA A 15 -12.17 -13.17 2.98
CA ALA A 15 -11.33 -12.77 1.87
C ALA A 15 -9.98 -13.50 1.88
N ILE A 16 -9.33 -13.61 3.04
CA ILE A 16 -8.09 -14.37 3.23
C ILE A 16 -8.33 -15.86 2.89
N ASP A 17 -9.37 -16.47 3.44
CA ASP A 17 -9.69 -17.89 3.23
C ASP A 17 -9.94 -18.21 1.74
N LYS A 18 -10.54 -17.27 1.02
CA LYS A 18 -10.82 -17.37 -0.42
C LYS A 18 -9.70 -16.86 -1.32
N LYS A 19 -8.55 -16.45 -0.76
CA LYS A 19 -7.43 -15.83 -1.48
C LYS A 19 -7.86 -14.62 -2.33
N MET A 20 -8.87 -13.88 -1.86
CA MET A 20 -9.30 -12.63 -2.48
C MET A 20 -8.24 -11.54 -2.25
N PRO A 21 -8.18 -10.51 -3.11
CA PRO A 21 -7.30 -9.37 -2.92
C PRO A 21 -7.64 -8.62 -1.63
N VAL A 22 -6.76 -8.66 -0.63
CA VAL A 22 -6.87 -7.90 0.62
C VAL A 22 -5.74 -6.88 0.71
N ILE A 23 -6.07 -5.67 1.16
CA ILE A 23 -5.10 -4.59 1.37
C ILE A 23 -5.11 -4.21 2.85
N ALA A 24 -3.96 -4.34 3.51
CA ALA A 24 -3.75 -3.83 4.86
C ALA A 24 -3.46 -2.32 4.78
N ILE A 25 -4.08 -1.54 5.66
CA ILE A 25 -3.98 -0.08 5.66
C ILE A 25 -3.52 0.34 7.06
N GLU A 26 -2.44 1.11 7.13
CA GLU A 26 -2.00 1.68 8.40
C GLU A 26 -3.02 2.69 8.93
N THR A 27 -3.13 2.82 10.24
CA THR A 27 -4.07 3.77 10.85
C THR A 27 -3.38 4.99 11.43
N ALA A 28 -2.08 4.93 11.77
CA ALA A 28 -1.38 6.06 12.35
C ALA A 28 -1.26 7.24 11.36
N GLY A 29 -0.97 6.97 10.09
CA GLY A 29 -0.96 7.99 9.05
C GLY A 29 -2.32 8.66 8.83
N ILE A 30 -3.42 7.94 9.07
CA ILE A 30 -4.79 8.46 8.88
C ILE A 30 -5.27 9.22 10.10
N PHE A 31 -5.15 8.63 11.30
CA PHE A 31 -5.77 9.14 12.52
C PHE A 31 -4.82 9.96 13.41
N LEU A 32 -3.53 10.09 13.08
CA LEU A 32 -2.59 10.95 13.80
C LEU A 32 -1.71 11.82 12.88
N GLY A 33 -1.52 11.39 11.63
CA GLY A 33 -0.49 11.94 10.75
C GLY A 33 -0.75 13.33 10.17
N LEU A 34 -1.94 13.92 10.35
CA LEU A 34 -2.35 15.07 9.54
C LEU A 34 -2.46 16.40 10.33
N THR A 35 -2.62 16.36 11.65
CA THR A 35 -2.66 17.55 12.53
C THR A 35 -2.26 17.23 13.98
N GLY A 36 -1.85 18.23 14.77
CA GLY A 36 -1.74 18.11 16.23
C GLY A 36 -0.50 17.36 16.76
N ASN A 37 -0.65 16.75 17.95
CA ASN A 37 0.43 16.04 18.65
C ASN A 37 1.00 14.84 17.85
N GLY A 38 0.26 14.29 16.88
CA GLY A 38 0.62 13.08 16.15
C GLY A 38 1.80 13.23 15.16
N ALA A 39 2.04 14.44 14.62
CA ALA A 39 3.21 14.74 13.79
C ALA A 39 4.53 14.81 14.57
N LEU A 40 4.47 14.74 15.90
CA LEU A 40 5.61 14.82 16.82
C LEU A 40 5.90 13.49 17.55
N MET A 41 5.06 12.45 17.34
CA MET A 41 5.10 11.22 18.16
C MET A 41 6.10 10.18 17.67
N ASP A 42 6.48 10.19 16.40
CA ASP A 42 7.79 9.72 16.00
C ASP A 42 8.79 10.84 16.30
N GLY A 43 9.52 10.70 17.40
CA GLY A 43 10.66 11.56 17.73
C GLY A 43 11.79 11.56 16.69
N ILE A 44 11.53 11.12 15.46
CA ILE A 44 12.39 11.15 14.27
C ILE A 44 12.03 12.42 13.49
N GLY A 45 12.90 13.43 13.49
CA GLY A 45 12.73 14.59 12.61
C GLY A 45 11.69 15.64 13.03
N ALA A 46 11.04 15.49 14.18
CA ALA A 46 10.15 16.50 14.78
C ALA A 46 10.86 17.82 15.16
N SER A 47 12.21 17.81 15.22
CA SER A 47 13.00 19.00 15.53
C SER A 47 12.83 20.07 14.45
N GLY A 48 12.15 21.15 14.79
CA GLY A 48 11.90 22.28 13.89
C GLY A 48 10.51 22.26 13.21
N LEU A 49 9.69 21.23 13.45
CA LEU A 49 8.31 21.20 12.97
C LEU A 49 7.43 22.11 13.82
N LYS A 50 6.61 22.95 13.17
CA LYS A 50 5.56 23.68 13.88
C LYS A 50 4.46 22.69 14.26
N LYS A 51 3.96 22.78 15.49
CA LYS A 51 2.74 22.07 15.87
C LYS A 51 1.61 22.60 14.97
N ASN A 52 0.87 21.70 14.31
CA ASN A 52 -0.31 22.10 13.57
C ASN A 52 -1.46 22.32 14.57
N GLU A 53 -1.76 23.59 14.86
CA GLU A 53 -2.82 24.05 15.76
C GLU A 53 -4.15 24.33 15.02
N GLY A 54 -4.23 24.00 13.72
CA GLY A 54 -5.44 24.15 12.91
C GLY A 54 -6.55 23.16 13.27
N SER A 55 -7.71 23.31 12.63
CA SER A 55 -8.79 22.32 12.72
C SER A 55 -8.29 20.94 12.25
N ARG A 56 -8.74 19.85 12.88
CA ARG A 56 -8.46 18.52 12.34
C ARG A 56 -9.48 18.20 11.25
N PRO A 57 -9.08 17.52 10.15
CA PRO A 57 -10.06 16.99 9.22
C PRO A 57 -10.85 15.83 9.85
N ASN A 58 -11.93 15.45 9.19
CA ASN A 58 -12.74 14.31 9.58
C ASN A 58 -12.03 13.00 9.16
N TYR A 59 -11.20 12.46 10.04
CA TYR A 59 -10.43 11.24 9.77
C TYR A 59 -11.33 10.02 9.55
N PHE A 60 -12.48 10.00 10.21
CA PHE A 60 -13.50 8.99 9.95
C PHE A 60 -13.96 9.00 8.49
N GLU A 61 -14.26 10.17 7.92
CA GLU A 61 -14.66 10.29 6.51
C GLU A 61 -13.54 9.89 5.55
N ILE A 62 -12.30 10.30 5.82
CA ILE A 62 -11.13 9.88 5.04
C ILE A 62 -11.01 8.35 5.03
N ALA A 63 -11.10 7.72 6.20
CA ALA A 63 -11.04 6.26 6.33
C ALA A 63 -12.18 5.56 5.59
N GLU A 64 -13.41 6.09 5.65
CA GLU A 64 -14.55 5.55 4.90
C GLU A 64 -14.36 5.67 3.39
N ASN A 65 -13.81 6.79 2.91
CA ASN A 65 -13.56 7.00 1.49
C ASN A 65 -12.47 6.06 0.96
N ILE A 66 -11.40 5.84 1.73
CA ILE A 66 -10.37 4.84 1.44
C ILE A 66 -11.00 3.44 1.32
N GLU A 67 -11.82 3.02 2.29
CA GLU A 67 -12.47 1.70 2.21
C GLU A 67 -13.37 1.57 0.98
N LYS A 68 -14.18 2.60 0.70
CA LYS A 68 -15.07 2.61 -0.47
C LYS A 68 -14.26 2.47 -1.77
N LEU A 69 -13.15 3.19 -1.89
CA LEU A 69 -12.31 3.15 -3.09
C LEU A 69 -11.65 1.78 -3.29
N ILE A 70 -11.21 1.13 -2.21
CA ILE A 70 -10.66 -0.23 -2.25
C ILE A 70 -11.70 -1.22 -2.78
N VAL A 71 -12.92 -1.15 -2.23
CA VAL A 71 -14.04 -2.01 -2.66
C VAL A 71 -14.41 -1.74 -4.12
N GLN A 72 -14.46 -0.48 -4.54
CA GLN A 72 -14.72 -0.10 -5.94
C GLN A 72 -13.65 -0.63 -6.91
N ASN A 73 -12.42 -0.80 -6.43
CA ASN A 73 -11.33 -1.38 -7.20
C ASN A 73 -11.23 -2.92 -7.08
N GLY A 74 -12.20 -3.58 -6.44
CA GLY A 74 -12.29 -5.04 -6.40
C GLY A 74 -11.50 -5.72 -5.28
N ALA A 75 -10.97 -4.95 -4.33
CA ALA A 75 -10.22 -5.47 -3.19
C ALA A 75 -11.00 -5.32 -1.87
N VAL A 76 -10.52 -6.01 -0.82
CA VAL A 76 -11.10 -5.96 0.53
C VAL A 76 -10.19 -5.13 1.43
N PRO A 77 -10.68 -4.02 2.01
CA PRO A 77 -9.88 -3.19 2.90
C PRO A 77 -9.76 -3.82 4.28
N ALA A 78 -8.55 -3.73 4.85
CA ALA A 78 -8.24 -4.14 6.19
C ALA A 78 -7.48 -3.01 6.92
N LEU A 79 -8.22 -2.01 7.44
CA LEU A 79 -7.63 -1.08 8.40
C LEU A 79 -7.25 -1.84 9.66
N ILE A 80 -6.05 -1.57 10.20
CA ILE A 80 -5.51 -2.27 11.36
C ILE A 80 -5.29 -1.30 12.51
N ALA A 81 -5.87 -1.60 13.67
CA ALA A 81 -5.71 -0.80 14.89
C ALA A 81 -5.70 -1.69 16.14
N ILE A 82 -5.36 -1.10 17.28
CA ILE A 82 -5.53 -1.72 18.59
C ILE A 82 -6.75 -1.13 19.28
N ILE A 83 -7.69 -1.97 19.70
CA ILE A 83 -8.90 -1.58 20.42
C ILE A 83 -9.00 -2.44 21.66
N ASP A 84 -9.05 -1.81 22.83
CA ASP A 84 -9.17 -2.47 24.14
C ASP A 84 -8.14 -3.60 24.32
N GLY A 85 -6.89 -3.34 23.95
CA GLY A 85 -5.80 -4.33 24.05
C GLY A 85 -5.86 -5.48 23.06
N LYS A 86 -6.63 -5.36 21.96
CA LYS A 86 -6.69 -6.36 20.89
C LYS A 86 -6.33 -5.76 19.54
N ILE A 87 -5.61 -6.53 18.73
CA ILE A 87 -5.37 -6.26 17.32
C ILE A 87 -6.67 -6.50 16.56
N HIS A 88 -7.19 -5.46 15.91
CA HIS A 88 -8.35 -5.55 15.02
C HIS A 88 -7.89 -5.42 13.58
N VAL A 89 -8.22 -6.41 12.74
CA VAL A 89 -7.91 -6.44 11.30
C VAL A 89 -9.20 -6.33 10.50
N GLY A 90 -9.37 -5.18 9.84
CA GLY A 90 -10.61 -4.80 9.18
C GLY A 90 -11.59 -4.19 10.16
N LEU A 91 -11.44 -2.90 10.42
CA LEU A 91 -12.30 -2.18 11.36
C LEU A 91 -13.74 -2.07 10.87
N HIS A 92 -14.69 -2.10 11.79
CA HIS A 92 -16.06 -1.70 11.58
C HIS A 92 -16.21 -0.18 11.62
N SER A 93 -17.33 0.34 11.11
CA SER A 93 -17.63 1.78 11.12
C SER A 93 -17.61 2.37 12.53
N HIS A 94 -18.22 1.71 13.52
CA HIS A 94 -18.21 2.18 14.91
C HIS A 94 -16.80 2.19 15.53
N GLU A 95 -15.93 1.26 15.15
CA GLU A 95 -14.53 1.22 15.60
C GLU A 95 -13.71 2.37 15.00
N ARG A 96 -13.89 2.67 13.71
CA ARG A 96 -13.27 3.86 13.10
C ARG A 96 -13.75 5.15 13.75
N LYS A 97 -15.06 5.22 14.07
CA LYS A 97 -15.63 6.39 14.76
C LYS A 97 -15.05 6.54 16.15
N LEU A 98 -14.87 5.43 16.88
CA LEU A 98 -14.18 5.41 18.17
C LEU A 98 -12.76 5.97 18.07
N LEU A 99 -11.98 5.58 17.05
CA LEU A 99 -10.64 6.13 16.84
C LEU A 99 -10.69 7.63 16.55
N ASP A 100 -11.59 8.08 15.66
CA ASP A 100 -11.76 9.50 15.36
C ASP A 100 -12.16 10.34 16.59
N ASP A 101 -13.08 9.84 17.42
CA ASP A 101 -13.53 10.51 18.64
C ASP A 101 -12.46 10.59 19.73
N ASN A 102 -11.54 9.62 19.77
CA ASN A 102 -10.50 9.51 20.80
C ASN A 102 -9.10 9.92 20.30
N HIS A 103 -9.02 10.58 19.14
CA HIS A 103 -7.80 11.02 18.46
C HIS A 103 -6.65 11.44 19.39
N ASP A 104 -6.93 12.32 20.36
CA ASP A 104 -5.90 12.92 21.24
C ASP A 104 -5.31 11.96 22.28
N THR A 105 -5.91 10.77 22.42
CA THR A 105 -5.54 9.76 23.43
C THR A 105 -5.06 8.45 22.81
N LEU A 106 -5.04 8.35 21.48
CA LEU A 106 -4.59 7.14 20.79
C LEU A 106 -3.09 6.96 20.94
N GLU A 107 -2.66 5.75 21.30
CA GLU A 107 -1.25 5.39 21.25
C GLU A 107 -0.83 5.21 19.77
N ARG A 108 0.33 5.76 19.38
CA ARG A 108 0.97 5.43 18.11
C ARG A 108 1.77 4.15 18.31
N VAL A 109 1.31 3.04 17.75
CA VAL A 109 1.84 1.70 18.03
C VAL A 109 2.77 1.26 16.91
N CYS A 110 4.05 1.13 17.22
CA CYS A 110 4.99 0.38 16.39
C CYS A 110 5.13 -1.07 16.85
N GLN A 111 5.83 -1.89 16.08
CA GLN A 111 5.96 -3.32 16.36
C GLN A 111 6.46 -3.62 17.79
N SER A 112 7.39 -2.81 18.33
CA SER A 112 7.93 -3.00 19.69
C SER A 112 6.94 -2.64 20.79
N ASP A 113 5.93 -1.84 20.49
CA ASP A 113 4.93 -1.40 21.46
C ASP A 113 3.79 -2.44 21.62
N LEU A 114 3.60 -3.32 20.63
CA LEU A 114 2.50 -4.28 20.59
C LEU A 114 2.37 -5.09 21.89
N PRO A 115 3.42 -5.75 22.44
CA PRO A 115 3.25 -6.55 23.65
C PRO A 115 2.72 -5.73 24.83
N LEU A 116 3.19 -4.47 24.95
CA LEU A 116 2.83 -3.59 26.05
C LEU A 116 1.41 -3.04 25.90
N VAL A 117 1.04 -2.61 24.69
CA VAL A 117 -0.29 -2.06 24.38
C VAL A 117 -1.37 -3.16 24.40
N LEU A 118 -1.02 -4.42 24.13
CA LEU A 118 -1.96 -5.54 24.26
C LEU A 118 -2.12 -5.99 25.72
N ALA A 119 -1.05 -5.91 26.53
CA ALA A 119 -1.10 -6.25 27.95
C ALA A 119 -1.80 -5.19 28.80
N MET A 120 -1.72 -3.91 28.40
CA MET A 120 -2.44 -2.81 29.03
C MET A 120 -3.51 -2.33 28.05
N PRO A 121 -4.80 -2.64 28.25
CA PRO A 121 -5.86 -2.54 27.23
C PRO A 121 -6.14 -1.09 26.79
N LYS A 122 -5.22 -0.56 25.99
CA LYS A 122 -5.24 0.79 25.43
C LYS A 122 -5.74 0.71 24.00
N ASN A 123 -6.25 1.84 23.52
CA ASN A 123 -6.55 2.04 22.12
C ASN A 123 -5.35 2.66 21.42
N GLY A 124 -5.06 2.20 20.22
CA GLY A 124 -3.92 2.68 19.47
C GLY A 124 -4.06 2.48 17.97
N VAL A 125 -3.30 3.24 17.22
CA VAL A 125 -3.24 3.19 15.77
C VAL A 125 -1.88 2.68 15.34
N THR A 126 -1.87 1.82 14.33
CA THR A 126 -0.66 1.13 13.91
C THR A 126 0.12 1.98 12.92
N THR A 127 1.43 2.09 13.17
CA THR A 127 2.42 2.57 12.18
C THR A 127 2.64 1.51 11.10
N VAL A 128 3.27 1.90 9.99
CA VAL A 128 3.66 0.97 8.91
C VAL A 128 4.31 -0.31 9.43
N SER A 129 5.29 -0.22 10.34
CA SER A 129 5.94 -1.40 10.92
C SER A 129 4.97 -2.37 11.61
N ALA A 130 4.11 -1.87 12.50
CA ALA A 130 3.11 -2.71 13.17
C ALA A 130 2.08 -3.26 12.17
N THR A 131 1.63 -2.44 11.22
CA THR A 131 0.70 -2.86 10.17
C THR A 131 1.28 -3.99 9.32
N MET A 132 2.55 -3.89 8.92
CA MET A 132 3.26 -4.92 8.16
C MET A 132 3.36 -6.23 8.94
N MET A 133 3.82 -6.17 10.19
CA MET A 133 3.94 -7.34 11.06
C MET A 133 2.59 -8.06 11.19
N ILE A 134 1.52 -7.32 11.48
CA ILE A 134 0.17 -7.87 11.63
C ILE A 134 -0.36 -8.41 10.30
N ALA A 135 -0.14 -7.70 9.19
CA ALA A 135 -0.53 -8.15 7.86
C ALA A 135 0.11 -9.50 7.52
N GLN A 136 1.41 -9.66 7.79
CA GLN A 136 2.13 -10.92 7.59
C GLN A 136 1.57 -12.04 8.48
N MET A 137 1.25 -11.76 9.75
CA MET A 137 0.64 -12.73 10.67
C MET A 137 -0.68 -13.31 10.16
N VAL A 138 -1.46 -12.53 9.40
CA VAL A 138 -2.76 -12.94 8.85
C VAL A 138 -2.72 -13.28 7.36
N GLY A 139 -1.55 -13.24 6.72
CA GLY A 139 -1.37 -13.61 5.31
C GLY A 139 -1.76 -12.53 4.29
N ILE A 140 -1.87 -11.27 4.70
CA ILE A 140 -2.08 -10.14 3.78
C ILE A 140 -0.73 -9.70 3.20
N SER A 141 -0.66 -9.57 1.88
CA SER A 141 0.60 -9.34 1.16
C SER A 141 0.83 -7.90 0.72
N VAL A 142 -0.21 -7.06 0.73
CA VAL A 142 -0.13 -5.68 0.27
C VAL A 142 -0.49 -4.75 1.42
N VAL A 143 0.39 -3.81 1.71
CA VAL A 143 0.22 -2.76 2.70
C VAL A 143 0.23 -1.41 1.99
N VAL A 144 -0.69 -0.52 2.34
CA VAL A 144 -0.70 0.86 1.84
C VAL A 144 -0.52 1.84 2.98
N SER A 145 0.30 2.86 2.75
CA SER A 145 0.59 3.95 3.69
C SER A 145 0.80 5.27 2.94
N LEU A 146 0.51 6.39 3.60
CA LEU A 146 0.79 7.72 3.05
C LEU A 146 2.29 7.92 2.82
N ALA A 147 3.11 7.60 3.82
CA ALA A 147 4.56 7.74 3.80
C ALA A 147 5.19 6.75 4.79
N ILE A 148 6.31 6.16 4.40
CA ILE A 148 7.09 5.30 5.30
C ILE A 148 8.03 6.16 6.16
N GLY A 149 8.33 5.74 7.38
CA GLY A 149 9.45 6.32 8.12
C GLY A 149 10.79 6.05 7.43
N GLY A 150 11.86 6.66 7.94
CA GLY A 150 13.18 6.53 7.36
C GLY A 150 14.31 6.80 8.35
N VAL A 151 15.51 7.02 7.81
CA VAL A 151 16.66 7.51 8.58
C VAL A 151 16.43 8.98 8.90
N SER A 152 16.57 9.40 10.16
CA SER A 152 16.26 10.79 10.54
C SER A 152 17.17 11.82 9.83
N MET A 153 16.64 13.02 9.57
CA MET A 153 17.45 14.11 9.01
C MET A 153 18.61 14.51 9.95
N ASP A 154 18.42 14.37 11.25
CA ASP A 154 19.41 14.64 12.31
C ASP A 154 20.22 13.40 12.73
N PHE A 155 20.30 12.36 11.89
CA PHE A 155 20.90 11.07 12.25
C PHE A 155 22.35 11.16 12.77
N ASN A 156 23.13 12.17 12.36
CA ASN A 156 24.50 12.36 12.87
C ASN A 156 24.55 12.65 14.37
N THR A 157 23.47 13.16 14.97
CA THR A 157 23.37 13.45 16.40
C THR A 157 22.47 12.47 17.13
N THR A 158 21.38 12.02 16.50
CA THR A 158 20.37 11.19 17.18
C THR A 158 20.51 9.70 16.89
N GLN A 159 21.15 9.33 15.79
CA GLN A 159 21.26 7.94 15.28
C GLN A 159 19.89 7.26 15.12
N LYS A 160 18.82 8.04 14.89
CA LYS A 160 17.46 7.52 14.81
C LYS A 160 17.14 6.96 13.42
N VAL A 161 16.66 5.72 13.41
CA VAL A 161 16.17 5.02 12.21
C VAL A 161 14.77 4.50 12.51
N SER A 162 13.83 4.69 11.58
CA SER A 162 12.47 4.18 11.74
C SER A 162 12.44 2.64 11.80
N ALA A 163 11.61 2.11 12.70
CA ALA A 163 11.30 0.68 12.76
C ALA A 163 10.64 0.16 11.49
N ASP A 164 10.10 1.03 10.63
CA ASP A 164 9.54 0.64 9.32
C ASP A 164 10.61 0.05 8.41
N LEU A 165 11.83 0.58 8.44
CA LEU A 165 12.92 0.09 7.60
C LEU A 165 13.38 -1.29 8.06
N GLU A 166 13.49 -1.50 9.37
CA GLU A 166 13.85 -2.80 9.94
C GLU A 166 12.75 -3.84 9.71
N GLU A 167 11.48 -3.47 9.88
CA GLU A 167 10.36 -4.36 9.56
C GLU A 167 10.38 -4.78 8.08
N MET A 168 10.70 -3.87 7.16
CA MET A 168 10.86 -4.21 5.74
C MET A 168 11.95 -5.26 5.49
N VAL A 169 12.97 -5.40 6.36
CA VAL A 169 14.01 -6.45 6.22
C VAL A 169 13.44 -7.85 6.49
N HIS A 170 12.55 -7.97 7.48
CA HIS A 170 12.06 -9.28 7.95
C HIS A 170 10.67 -9.64 7.41
N ASN A 171 9.93 -8.66 6.91
CA ASN A 171 8.58 -8.84 6.37
C ASN A 171 8.61 -9.12 4.87
N ARG A 172 7.57 -9.75 4.31
CA ARG A 172 7.45 -10.11 2.87
C ARG A 172 6.27 -9.42 2.18
N ALA A 173 5.95 -8.19 2.61
CA ALA A 173 4.87 -7.38 2.06
C ALA A 173 5.32 -6.59 0.81
N VAL A 174 4.36 -6.23 -0.04
CA VAL A 174 4.48 -5.11 -0.98
C VAL A 174 3.92 -3.88 -0.28
N VAL A 175 4.77 -2.90 -0.03
CA VAL A 175 4.40 -1.65 0.63
C VAL A 175 4.24 -0.57 -0.43
N VAL A 176 3.02 -0.09 -0.62
CA VAL A 176 2.70 0.99 -1.56
C VAL A 176 2.60 2.30 -0.81
N THR A 177 3.36 3.31 -1.24
CA THR A 177 3.41 4.59 -0.55
C THR A 177 3.74 5.74 -1.49
N THR A 178 3.38 6.95 -1.07
CA THR A 178 3.72 8.19 -1.79
C THR A 178 5.20 8.50 -1.69
N GLY A 179 5.85 8.11 -0.59
CA GLY A 179 7.20 8.55 -0.31
C GLY A 179 7.65 8.26 1.11
N ILE A 180 8.57 9.10 1.57
CA ILE A 180 9.23 9.00 2.87
C ILE A 180 8.72 10.14 3.76
N ASN A 181 8.48 9.83 5.03
CA ASN A 181 7.85 10.69 6.02
C ASN A 181 8.60 12.03 6.13
N PRO A 182 7.87 13.16 6.18
CA PRO A 182 8.41 14.43 6.62
C PRO A 182 9.26 14.33 7.92
N GLY A 183 10.59 14.34 7.78
CA GLY A 183 11.54 14.34 8.90
C GLY A 183 12.69 13.34 8.71
N ALA A 184 12.54 12.43 7.75
CA ALA A 184 13.59 11.52 7.33
C ALA A 184 14.41 12.05 6.14
N ASP A 185 15.69 11.69 6.10
CA ASP A 185 16.60 11.93 5.00
C ASP A 185 16.35 10.88 3.90
N PRO A 186 15.86 11.28 2.71
CA PRO A 186 15.51 10.33 1.66
C PRO A 186 16.73 9.62 1.09
N VAL A 187 17.89 10.30 1.02
CA VAL A 187 19.11 9.69 0.49
C VAL A 187 19.57 8.58 1.43
N ARG A 188 19.69 8.87 2.73
CA ARG A 188 20.10 7.85 3.71
C ARG A 188 19.10 6.70 3.82
N THR A 189 17.82 7.00 3.66
CA THR A 189 16.76 5.99 3.68
C THR A 189 16.88 5.03 2.48
N LEU A 190 17.11 5.56 1.28
CA LEU A 190 17.32 4.73 0.09
C LEU A 190 18.60 3.88 0.20
N GLU A 191 19.69 4.45 0.73
CA GLU A 191 20.94 3.72 0.97
C GLU A 191 20.76 2.61 2.02
N PHE A 192 19.98 2.85 3.08
CA PHE A 192 19.63 1.82 4.06
C PHE A 192 18.89 0.66 3.39
N LEU A 193 17.84 0.96 2.61
CA LEU A 193 17.02 -0.04 1.93
C LEU A 193 17.85 -0.87 0.94
N GLU A 194 18.72 -0.22 0.17
CA GLU A 194 19.63 -0.89 -0.75
C GLU A 194 20.62 -1.82 -0.02
N THR A 195 21.21 -1.34 1.07
CA THR A 195 22.16 -2.12 1.88
C THR A 195 21.52 -3.42 2.39
N HIS A 196 20.23 -3.39 2.73
CA HIS A 196 19.47 -4.55 3.19
C HIS A 196 18.77 -5.32 2.07
N GLY A 197 19.06 -5.00 0.80
CA GLY A 197 18.51 -5.71 -0.35
C GLY A 197 17.01 -5.49 -0.58
N ILE A 198 16.44 -4.42 -0.06
CA ILE A 198 15.03 -4.07 -0.24
C ILE A 198 14.84 -3.36 -1.59
N PRO A 199 14.14 -3.97 -2.57
CA PRO A 199 13.88 -3.32 -3.84
C PRO A 199 12.94 -2.13 -3.66
N VAL A 200 13.39 -0.97 -4.14
CA VAL A 200 12.59 0.26 -4.24
C VAL A 200 12.20 0.48 -5.71
N LEU A 201 10.90 0.44 -5.98
CA LEU A 201 10.29 0.55 -7.30
C LEU A 201 9.52 1.86 -7.41
N GLY A 202 9.81 2.69 -8.41
CA GLY A 202 9.01 3.84 -8.76
C GLY A 202 7.92 3.45 -9.73
N PHE A 203 6.65 3.61 -9.35
CA PHE A 203 5.55 3.31 -10.26
C PHE A 203 5.41 4.44 -11.29
N ARG A 204 5.69 4.12 -12.55
CA ARG A 204 5.67 5.04 -13.71
C ARG A 204 6.58 6.26 -13.59
N THR A 205 7.50 6.24 -12.64
CA THR A 205 8.46 7.31 -12.39
C THR A 205 9.81 6.73 -11.98
N ASN A 206 10.87 7.49 -12.23
CA ASN A 206 12.23 7.24 -11.73
C ASN A 206 12.65 8.31 -10.72
N LYS A 207 11.70 9.11 -10.23
CA LYS A 207 11.97 10.23 -9.35
C LYS A 207 10.83 10.51 -8.39
N PHE A 208 11.18 11.09 -7.25
CA PHE A 208 10.24 11.67 -6.31
C PHE A 208 10.87 12.88 -5.61
N TYR A 209 10.02 13.69 -5.01
CA TYR A 209 10.42 14.83 -4.18
C TYR A 209 9.89 14.58 -2.78
N THR A 210 10.57 15.18 -1.79
CA THR A 210 10.09 15.15 -0.42
C THR A 210 9.74 16.54 0.04
N ARG A 211 8.82 16.64 1.00
CA ARG A 211 8.33 17.90 1.52
C ARG A 211 9.46 18.85 1.97
N TRP A 212 10.46 18.34 2.68
CA TRP A 212 11.55 19.16 3.23
C TRP A 212 12.60 19.55 2.21
N LEU A 213 12.62 18.86 1.08
CA LEU A 213 13.55 19.09 -0.01
C LEU A 213 12.75 19.12 -1.33
N PRO A 214 11.78 20.05 -1.48
CA PRO A 214 10.85 20.05 -2.61
C PRO A 214 11.57 20.36 -3.93
N GLU A 215 12.70 21.05 -3.86
CA GLU A 215 13.58 21.35 -4.99
C GLU A 215 14.59 20.24 -5.28
N LYS A 216 14.72 19.25 -4.39
CA LYS A 216 15.70 18.17 -4.53
C LYS A 216 15.01 16.94 -5.10
N GLU A 217 15.31 16.66 -6.37
CA GLU A 217 14.92 15.42 -7.00
C GLU A 217 15.69 14.24 -6.37
N HIS A 218 14.97 13.20 -5.95
CA HIS A 218 15.54 11.95 -5.50
C HIS A 218 15.33 10.87 -6.56
N THR A 219 16.41 10.25 -7.01
CA THR A 219 16.36 9.22 -8.06
C THR A 219 15.96 7.87 -7.50
N ILE A 220 14.98 7.25 -8.14
CA ILE A 220 14.58 5.87 -7.91
C ILE A 220 15.25 5.00 -8.97
N ARG A 221 16.03 4.00 -8.53
CA ARG A 221 16.86 3.19 -9.43
C ARG A 221 16.06 2.31 -10.38
N ARG A 222 14.84 1.91 -10.01
CA ARG A 222 14.01 0.98 -10.77
C ARG A 222 12.63 1.58 -10.99
N ARG A 223 12.26 1.77 -12.26
CA ARG A 223 10.91 2.15 -12.67
C ARG A 223 10.14 0.91 -13.09
N VAL A 224 8.86 0.86 -12.74
CA VAL A 224 7.91 -0.18 -13.18
C VAL A 224 6.63 0.51 -13.64
N ASP A 225 6.09 0.13 -14.80
CA ASP A 225 4.95 0.82 -15.40
C ASP A 225 3.61 0.07 -15.24
N ASP A 226 3.67 -1.22 -14.90
CA ASP A 226 2.53 -2.11 -14.75
C ASP A 226 2.46 -2.75 -13.35
N PRO A 227 1.29 -2.76 -12.67
CA PRO A 227 1.14 -3.43 -11.38
C PRO A 227 1.38 -4.94 -11.41
N THR A 228 1.19 -5.60 -12.57
CA THR A 228 1.43 -7.04 -12.73
C THR A 228 2.91 -7.40 -12.63
N ASP A 229 3.81 -6.52 -13.06
CA ASP A 229 5.26 -6.70 -12.90
C ASP A 229 5.67 -6.69 -11.42
N ILE A 230 5.00 -5.89 -10.59
CA ILE A 230 5.23 -5.85 -9.13
C ILE A 230 4.77 -7.16 -8.49
N ALA A 231 3.60 -7.67 -8.89
CA ALA A 231 3.10 -8.97 -8.43
C ALA A 231 4.03 -10.12 -8.85
N ALA A 232 4.52 -10.11 -10.09
CA ALA A 232 5.48 -11.09 -10.59
C ALA A 232 6.81 -11.03 -9.82
N ALA A 233 7.31 -9.83 -9.49
CA ALA A 233 8.50 -9.66 -8.66
C ALA A 233 8.32 -10.26 -7.27
N LEU A 234 7.14 -10.08 -6.65
CA LEU A 234 6.81 -10.73 -5.37
C LEU A 234 6.76 -12.26 -5.50
N ALA A 235 6.18 -12.79 -6.57
CA ALA A 235 6.11 -14.23 -6.84
C ALA A 235 7.51 -14.84 -6.98
N VAL A 236 8.39 -14.23 -7.78
CA VAL A 236 9.79 -14.65 -7.92
C VAL A 236 10.50 -14.60 -6.57
N LYS A 237 10.35 -13.50 -5.83
CA LYS A 237 10.97 -13.34 -4.52
C LYS A 237 10.56 -14.44 -3.54
N ARG A 238 9.28 -14.81 -3.53
CA ARG A 238 8.76 -15.93 -2.73
C ARG A 238 9.31 -17.28 -3.20
N SER A 239 9.40 -17.50 -4.51
CA SER A 239 9.95 -18.75 -5.07
C SER A 239 11.43 -18.97 -4.74
N LEU A 240 12.18 -17.88 -4.56
CA LEU A 240 13.59 -17.89 -4.16
C LEU A 240 13.78 -17.89 -2.63
N ASP A 241 12.69 -17.84 -1.87
CA ASP A 241 12.68 -17.72 -0.40
C ASP A 241 13.52 -16.55 0.12
N PHE A 242 13.47 -15.41 -0.59
CA PHE A 242 14.18 -14.20 -0.17
C PHE A 242 13.34 -13.39 0.83
N ASP A 243 13.87 -13.19 2.02
CA ASP A 243 13.33 -12.24 3.01
C ASP A 243 13.39 -10.80 2.52
N GLY A 244 12.56 -9.95 3.12
CA GLY A 244 12.45 -8.54 2.80
C GLY A 244 11.18 -8.18 2.05
N SER A 245 10.79 -6.93 2.13
CA SER A 245 9.60 -6.39 1.48
C SER A 245 9.94 -5.84 0.09
N ILE A 246 8.92 -5.43 -0.66
CA ILE A 246 9.09 -4.62 -1.87
C ILE A 246 8.46 -3.27 -1.59
N LEU A 247 9.25 -2.20 -1.70
CA LEU A 247 8.75 -0.83 -1.57
C LEU A 247 8.36 -0.29 -2.95
N VAL A 248 7.12 0.15 -3.08
CA VAL A 248 6.58 0.78 -4.29
C VAL A 248 6.28 2.24 -3.98
N LEU A 249 7.05 3.13 -4.59
CA LEU A 249 6.86 4.57 -4.54
C LEU A 249 5.94 5.00 -5.69
N ASN A 250 4.76 5.53 -5.35
CA ASN A 250 3.84 6.17 -6.27
C ASN A 250 3.63 7.62 -5.80
N PRO A 251 4.62 8.50 -6.03
CA PRO A 251 4.57 9.88 -5.58
C PRO A 251 3.49 10.65 -6.33
N SER A 252 2.87 11.61 -5.66
CA SER A 252 1.97 12.55 -6.32
C SER A 252 2.75 13.46 -7.25
N GLU A 253 2.18 13.79 -8.41
CA GLU A 253 2.68 14.89 -9.26
C GLU A 253 2.45 16.25 -8.61
N LYS A 254 1.49 16.34 -7.67
CA LYS A 254 1.21 17.56 -6.94
C LYS A 254 2.14 17.68 -5.75
N THR A 255 2.64 18.89 -5.55
CA THR A 255 3.36 19.27 -4.33
C THR A 255 2.48 20.21 -3.52
N LEU A 256 2.39 19.96 -2.22
CA LEU A 256 1.76 20.90 -1.30
C LEU A 256 2.83 21.87 -0.78
N ASP A 257 2.59 23.17 -0.90
CA ASP A 257 3.52 24.17 -0.35
C ASP A 257 3.51 24.15 1.18
N ASP A 258 4.41 24.94 1.78
CA ASP A 258 4.54 24.96 3.23
C ASP A 258 3.33 25.53 3.94
N ALA A 259 2.67 26.55 3.36
CA ALA A 259 1.51 27.20 3.97
C ALA A 259 0.29 26.29 3.96
N ASP A 260 0.03 25.64 2.84
CA ASP A 260 -1.15 24.82 2.58
C ASP A 260 -1.14 23.49 3.34
N TYR A 261 0.01 23.06 3.85
CA TYR A 261 0.10 21.90 4.74
C TYR A 261 -0.35 22.16 6.17
N TYR A 262 -0.11 23.38 6.67
CA TYR A 262 -0.64 23.79 7.97
C TYR A 262 -2.09 24.25 7.87
N ASP A 263 -2.61 24.42 6.66
CA ASP A 263 -4.03 24.54 6.40
C ASP A 263 -4.70 23.16 6.45
N ALA A 264 -5.63 23.00 7.38
CA ALA A 264 -6.31 21.74 7.64
C ALA A 264 -7.05 21.16 6.43
N GLU A 265 -7.80 22.01 5.72
CA GLU A 265 -8.65 21.59 4.63
C GLU A 265 -7.83 21.24 3.40
N LYS A 266 -6.84 22.08 3.08
CA LYS A 266 -5.94 21.86 1.94
C LYS A 266 -5.05 20.64 2.15
N ASN A 267 -4.49 20.47 3.36
CA ASN A 267 -3.70 19.28 3.67
C ASN A 267 -4.57 18.02 3.56
N ALA A 268 -5.77 18.03 4.16
CA ALA A 268 -6.69 16.88 4.07
C ALA A 268 -7.09 16.55 2.62
N ALA A 269 -7.35 17.55 1.80
CA ALA A 269 -7.66 17.36 0.38
C ALA A 269 -6.48 16.74 -0.38
N TYR A 270 -5.28 17.28 -0.18
CA TYR A 270 -4.05 16.74 -0.77
C TYR A 270 -3.82 15.29 -0.35
N LEU A 271 -3.88 14.99 0.95
CA LEU A 271 -3.65 13.66 1.49
C LEU A 271 -4.70 12.66 1.00
N THR A 272 -5.96 13.09 0.88
CA THR A 272 -7.04 12.27 0.33
C THR A 272 -6.76 11.91 -1.13
N GLU A 273 -6.30 12.86 -1.94
CA GLU A 273 -5.95 12.59 -3.33
C GLU A 273 -4.75 11.61 -3.42
N VAL A 274 -3.70 11.91 -2.67
CA VAL A 274 -2.47 11.12 -2.66
C VAL A 274 -2.71 9.69 -2.19
N ILE A 275 -3.49 9.49 -1.12
CA ILE A 275 -3.81 8.15 -0.64
C ILE A 275 -4.71 7.41 -1.63
N ASN A 276 -5.62 8.09 -2.34
CA ASN A 276 -6.52 7.47 -3.30
C ASN A 276 -5.76 6.82 -4.46
N ASP A 277 -4.74 7.49 -4.99
CA ASP A 277 -3.89 6.95 -6.06
C ASP A 277 -3.13 5.70 -5.59
N ASN A 278 -2.54 5.78 -4.39
CA ASN A 278 -1.79 4.68 -3.78
C ASN A 278 -2.67 3.48 -3.43
N VAL A 279 -3.87 3.74 -2.91
CA VAL A 279 -4.90 2.74 -2.63
C VAL A 279 -5.36 2.04 -3.89
N THR A 280 -5.54 2.79 -4.98
CA THR A 280 -5.92 2.26 -6.29
C THR A 280 -4.83 1.34 -6.83
N LEU A 281 -3.58 1.78 -6.79
CA LEU A 281 -2.43 0.96 -7.20
C LEU A 281 -2.29 -0.30 -6.34
N ALA A 282 -2.41 -0.18 -5.01
CA ALA A 282 -2.38 -1.31 -4.09
C ALA A 282 -3.48 -2.33 -4.40
N ALA A 283 -4.68 -1.88 -4.76
CA ALA A 283 -5.76 -2.78 -5.17
C ALA A 283 -5.43 -3.53 -6.46
N TRP A 284 -4.81 -2.86 -7.44
CA TRP A 284 -4.40 -3.51 -8.69
C TRP A 284 -3.29 -4.55 -8.46
N ILE A 285 -2.32 -4.23 -7.61
CA ILE A 285 -1.26 -5.19 -7.20
C ILE A 285 -1.87 -6.37 -6.45
N ALA A 286 -2.76 -6.13 -5.49
CA ALA A 286 -3.43 -7.19 -4.72
C ALA A 286 -4.24 -8.12 -5.62
N MET A 287 -4.96 -7.56 -6.60
CA MET A 287 -5.67 -8.35 -7.62
C MET A 287 -4.70 -9.19 -8.44
N ALA A 288 -3.62 -8.61 -8.96
CA ALA A 288 -2.61 -9.35 -9.72
C ALA A 288 -1.98 -10.49 -8.90
N ILE A 289 -1.72 -10.28 -7.60
CA ILE A 289 -1.25 -11.33 -6.69
C ILE A 289 -2.31 -12.43 -6.52
N SER A 290 -3.59 -12.08 -6.36
CA SER A 290 -4.67 -13.06 -6.18
C SER A 290 -4.93 -13.94 -7.40
N MET A 291 -4.54 -13.46 -8.60
CA MET A 291 -4.63 -14.21 -9.84
C MET A 291 -3.48 -15.23 -10.02
N ASP A 292 -2.53 -15.27 -9.08
CA ASP A 292 -1.36 -16.17 -9.09
C ASP A 292 -0.63 -16.14 -10.45
N LEU A 293 -0.36 -14.92 -10.92
CA LEU A 293 0.44 -14.67 -12.12
C LEU A 293 1.89 -15.07 -11.85
N ASP A 294 2.17 -16.37 -11.77
CA ASP A 294 3.51 -16.92 -11.62
C ASP A 294 4.26 -16.77 -12.96
N PRO A 295 5.33 -15.96 -13.02
CA PRO A 295 6.13 -15.81 -14.24
C PRO A 295 6.93 -17.09 -14.59
N ASN A 296 7.05 -18.03 -13.65
CA ASN A 296 7.75 -19.30 -13.79
C ASN A 296 6.82 -20.52 -13.92
N VAL A 297 5.50 -20.34 -13.89
CA VAL A 297 4.58 -21.36 -14.41
C VAL A 297 4.88 -21.45 -15.90
N ASN A 298 5.69 -22.45 -16.22
CA ASN A 298 5.95 -23.04 -17.52
C ASN A 298 4.71 -23.01 -18.43
N ASN A 299 4.48 -21.87 -19.07
CA ASN A 299 3.87 -21.85 -20.38
C ASN A 299 4.95 -22.42 -21.29
N LYS A 300 5.02 -23.76 -21.39
CA LYS A 300 6.08 -24.51 -22.11
C LYS A 300 6.22 -24.16 -23.60
N ASN A 301 5.51 -23.15 -24.09
CA ASN A 301 5.52 -22.68 -25.47
C ASN A 301 5.94 -21.20 -25.67
N SER A 302 6.19 -20.37 -24.64
CA SER A 302 6.58 -18.97 -24.91
C SER A 302 8.10 -18.82 -25.09
N LYS A 303 8.55 -18.91 -26.34
CA LYS A 303 9.80 -18.26 -26.74
C LYS A 303 9.68 -16.78 -26.38
N ARG A 304 10.64 -16.22 -25.64
CA ARG A 304 10.81 -14.77 -25.49
C ARG A 304 10.89 -14.15 -26.89
N SER A 305 9.79 -13.56 -27.37
CA SER A 305 9.79 -12.76 -28.59
C SER A 305 9.93 -11.28 -28.21
N SER A 306 10.77 -10.59 -28.96
CA SER A 306 11.00 -9.15 -28.90
C SER A 306 9.69 -8.38 -29.08
N ILE A 307 9.37 -7.49 -28.13
CA ILE A 307 8.15 -6.67 -28.13
C ILE A 307 8.17 -5.71 -29.34
N PRO A 308 7.19 -5.76 -30.27
CA PRO A 308 6.99 -4.74 -31.29
C PRO A 308 6.30 -3.51 -30.70
N LYS A 309 6.61 -2.33 -31.26
CA LYS A 309 5.98 -1.05 -30.90
C LYS A 309 4.48 -1.03 -31.25
N LYS A 310 3.69 -0.69 -30.21
CA LYS A 310 2.39 0.00 -30.19
C LYS A 310 1.59 0.06 -31.50
N GLU A 311 0.55 -0.76 -31.60
CA GLU A 311 -0.67 -0.43 -32.36
C GLU A 311 -1.92 -1.02 -31.68
N LYS A 312 -3.04 -0.33 -31.86
CA LYS A 312 -4.29 -0.40 -31.08
C LYS A 312 -4.98 -1.78 -31.14
N SER A 313 -4.63 -2.69 -30.24
CA SER A 313 -5.54 -3.76 -29.76
C SER A 313 -6.19 -3.32 -28.45
N MET A 314 -7.31 -3.95 -28.08
CA MET A 314 -8.13 -3.60 -26.93
C MET A 314 -7.25 -3.34 -25.69
N SER A 315 -7.22 -2.10 -25.20
CA SER A 315 -6.23 -1.69 -24.21
C SER A 315 -6.35 -2.56 -22.96
N PHE A 316 -5.23 -2.78 -22.28
CA PHE A 316 -5.20 -3.44 -20.97
C PHE A 316 -6.28 -2.87 -20.03
N GLU A 317 -6.65 -1.58 -20.17
CA GLU A 317 -7.74 -0.97 -19.42
C GLU A 317 -9.13 -1.52 -19.76
N VAL A 318 -9.38 -1.95 -21.00
CA VAL A 318 -10.65 -2.58 -21.41
C VAL A 318 -10.70 -4.06 -20.99
N TRP A 319 -9.58 -4.78 -21.00
CA TRP A 319 -9.50 -6.13 -20.40
C TRP A 319 -9.66 -6.06 -18.87
N LEU A 320 -8.96 -5.12 -18.23
CA LEU A 320 -9.10 -4.85 -16.80
C LEU A 320 -10.52 -4.36 -16.46
N PHE A 321 -11.19 -3.62 -17.35
CA PHE A 321 -12.60 -3.25 -17.20
C PHE A 321 -13.54 -4.46 -17.34
N ALA A 322 -13.32 -5.36 -18.30
CA ALA A 322 -14.10 -6.58 -18.50
C ALA A 322 -13.95 -7.55 -17.32
N VAL A 323 -12.74 -7.71 -16.80
CA VAL A 323 -12.44 -8.47 -15.58
C VAL A 323 -13.02 -7.76 -14.34
N LYS A 324 -12.85 -6.44 -14.21
CA LYS A 324 -13.41 -5.64 -13.08
C LYS A 324 -14.93 -5.64 -13.03
N LYS A 325 -15.63 -5.72 -14.17
CA LYS A 325 -17.09 -5.54 -14.21
C LYS A 325 -17.89 -6.82 -14.41
N PHE A 326 -17.35 -7.87 -15.02
CA PHE A 326 -18.18 -9.00 -15.44
C PHE A 326 -17.66 -10.41 -15.10
N ALA A 327 -16.35 -10.67 -15.06
CA ALA A 327 -15.85 -12.04 -14.89
C ALA A 327 -15.24 -12.27 -13.50
N GLN A 328 -16.05 -12.77 -12.57
CA GLN A 328 -15.57 -13.18 -11.24
C GLN A 328 -14.94 -14.60 -11.23
N ASN A 329 -14.92 -15.33 -12.36
CA ASN A 329 -14.16 -16.57 -12.57
C ASN A 329 -14.07 -17.00 -14.07
N TYR A 330 -13.26 -18.03 -14.36
CA TYR A 330 -12.98 -18.57 -15.70
C TYR A 330 -14.24 -19.05 -16.43
N ASP A 331 -15.19 -19.66 -15.72
CA ASP A 331 -16.44 -20.13 -16.31
C ASP A 331 -17.29 -18.98 -16.84
N VAL A 332 -17.30 -17.85 -16.13
CA VAL A 332 -17.99 -16.63 -16.57
C VAL A 332 -17.27 -15.99 -17.76
N ALA A 333 -15.94 -16.03 -17.81
CA ALA A 333 -15.18 -15.59 -18.98
C ALA A 333 -15.48 -16.46 -20.23
N LEU A 334 -15.58 -17.78 -20.06
CA LEU A 334 -15.97 -18.70 -21.13
C LEU A 334 -17.41 -18.45 -21.60
N LEU A 335 -18.33 -18.17 -20.67
CA LEU A 335 -19.73 -17.87 -20.97
C LEU A 335 -19.86 -16.58 -21.79
N ILE A 336 -19.11 -15.54 -21.45
CA ILE A 336 -19.09 -14.26 -22.18
C ILE A 336 -18.52 -14.48 -23.59
N PHE A 337 -17.37 -15.18 -23.69
CA PHE A 337 -16.74 -15.49 -24.97
C PHE A 337 -17.68 -16.30 -25.89
N ASN A 338 -18.38 -17.29 -25.35
CA ASN A 338 -19.30 -18.14 -26.12
C ASN A 338 -20.56 -17.41 -26.63
N ASN A 339 -20.92 -16.28 -26.04
CA ASN A 339 -22.06 -15.46 -26.46
C ASN A 339 -21.69 -14.31 -27.42
N LEU A 340 -20.41 -14.14 -27.77
CA LEU A 340 -20.02 -13.19 -28.80
C LEU A 340 -20.48 -13.63 -30.20
N PRO A 341 -20.72 -12.70 -31.14
CA PRO A 341 -20.93 -13.04 -32.55
C PRO A 341 -19.74 -13.82 -33.11
N ASP A 342 -19.99 -14.76 -34.01
CA ASP A 342 -18.94 -15.63 -34.53
C ASP A 342 -17.83 -14.86 -35.25
N SER A 343 -18.15 -13.72 -35.88
CA SER A 343 -17.15 -12.80 -36.46
C SER A 343 -16.18 -12.23 -35.42
N GLU A 344 -16.65 -12.00 -34.19
CA GLU A 344 -15.84 -11.43 -33.12
C GLU A 344 -15.03 -12.52 -32.40
N LYS A 345 -15.59 -13.72 -32.26
CA LYS A 345 -14.84 -14.90 -31.79
C LYS A 345 -13.72 -15.25 -32.75
N GLU A 346 -13.99 -15.20 -34.05
CA GLU A 346 -13.00 -15.50 -35.09
C GLU A 346 -11.92 -14.41 -35.15
N ARG A 347 -12.29 -13.14 -34.98
CA ARG A 347 -11.33 -12.04 -34.84
C ARG A 347 -10.41 -12.26 -33.63
N LEU A 348 -10.97 -12.62 -32.47
CA LEU A 348 -10.19 -12.89 -31.26
C LEU A 348 -9.34 -14.16 -31.37
N ARG A 349 -9.82 -15.18 -32.10
CA ARG A 349 -9.07 -16.40 -32.42
C ARG A 349 -7.93 -16.13 -33.40
N GLN A 350 -8.16 -15.34 -34.45
CA GLN A 350 -7.10 -14.89 -35.35
C GLN A 350 -6.10 -14.01 -34.63
N GLU A 351 -6.54 -13.08 -33.80
CA GLU A 351 -5.65 -12.23 -32.99
C GLU A 351 -4.79 -13.08 -32.02
N TYR A 352 -5.34 -14.20 -31.53
CA TYR A 352 -4.62 -15.22 -30.75
C TYR A 352 -3.69 -16.10 -31.61
N GLU A 353 -4.12 -16.56 -32.79
CA GLU A 353 -3.30 -17.39 -33.70
C GLU A 353 -2.14 -16.59 -34.33
N ASP A 354 -2.37 -15.31 -34.63
CA ASP A 354 -1.38 -14.35 -35.13
C ASP A 354 -0.37 -13.90 -34.06
N THR A 355 -0.68 -14.09 -32.77
CA THR A 355 0.29 -13.93 -31.68
C THR A 355 1.05 -15.22 -31.35
N VAL A 356 0.61 -16.37 -31.90
CA VAL A 356 1.17 -17.70 -31.65
C VAL A 356 1.99 -18.25 -32.84
N THR A 357 1.89 -17.64 -34.03
CA THR A 357 2.83 -17.85 -35.17
C THR A 357 3.88 -16.75 -35.23
#